data_AF-A0A1Y1RQG0-F1
#
_entry.id   AF-A0A1Y1RQG0-F1
#
_cell.length_a   1.000
_cell.length_b   1.000
_cell.length_c   1.000
_cell.angle_alpha   90.00
_cell.angle_beta   90.00
_cell.angle_gamma   90.00
#
_symmetry.space_group_name_H-M   'P 1'
#
loop_
_entity.id
_entity.type
_entity.pdbx_description
1 polymer ?
#
loop_
_entity_poly.entity_id
_entity_poly.type
_entity_poly.pdbx_seq_one_letter_code
_entity_poly.pdbx_strand_id
1 'polypeptide(L)'
;MPWWFWIVLWTVLVLGSLCLLAWLLYRVFRKAKVALDAAGQWEATITGVLGEASYVRPLESASEPAIFTPVTAAYTRYVQGKNTRTLDRARRRYTRRDELGQPQLVGDLKRLQER
;
A
#
# COMPACT_ATOMS: atom_id res chain seq x y z
N MET A 1 9.43 -63.72 -9.24
CA MET A 1 9.07 -62.43 -9.86
C MET A 1 8.08 -61.72 -8.95
N PRO A 2 8.51 -60.72 -8.16
CA PRO A 2 7.70 -60.18 -7.08
C PRO A 2 6.66 -59.21 -7.64
N TRP A 3 5.53 -59.74 -8.10
CA TRP A 3 4.36 -58.97 -8.55
C TRP A 3 3.92 -57.91 -7.51
N TRP A 4 4.10 -58.19 -6.22
CA TRP A 4 3.87 -57.25 -5.12
C TRP A 4 4.59 -55.91 -5.24
N PHE A 5 5.75 -55.86 -5.89
CA PHE A 5 6.50 -54.62 -6.11
C PHE A 5 5.66 -53.57 -6.85
N TRP A 6 4.83 -54.01 -7.80
CA TRP A 6 3.95 -53.13 -8.57
C TRP A 6 2.94 -52.40 -7.68
N ILE A 7 2.32 -53.13 -6.74
CA ILE A 7 1.32 -52.56 -5.81
C ILE A 7 1.98 -51.53 -4.90
N VAL A 8 3.18 -51.83 -4.38
CA VAL A 8 3.92 -50.90 -3.53
C VAL A 8 4.30 -49.63 -4.30
N LEU A 9 4.74 -49.77 -5.55
CA LEU A 9 5.08 -48.63 -6.41
C LEU A 9 3.89 -47.68 -6.58
N TRP A 10 2.72 -48.20 -6.96
CA TRP A 10 1.52 -47.38 -7.13
C TRP A 10 1.05 -46.78 -5.81
N THR A 11 1.16 -47.51 -4.71
CA THR A 11 0.75 -47.02 -3.40
C THR A 11 1.59 -45.81 -3.00
N VAL A 12 2.93 -45.90 -3.10
CA VAL A 12 3.83 -44.78 -2.81
C VAL A 12 3.59 -43.61 -3.76
N LEU A 13 3.35 -43.88 -5.05
CA LEU A 13 3.08 -42.84 -6.04
C LEU A 13 1.80 -42.06 -5.71
N VAL A 14 0.72 -42.78 -5.39
CA VAL A 14 -0.58 -42.17 -5.03
C VAL A 14 -0.49 -41.45 -3.68
N LEU A 15 0.11 -42.07 -2.67
CA LEU A 15 0.29 -41.44 -1.36
C LEU A 15 1.14 -40.17 -1.46
N GLY A 16 2.25 -40.22 -2.21
CA GLY A 16 3.13 -39.08 -2.42
C GLY A 16 2.41 -37.93 -3.12
N SER A 17 1.62 -38.24 -4.16
CA SER A 17 0.78 -37.26 -4.85
C SER A 17 -0.25 -36.63 -3.92
N LEU A 18 -0.96 -37.45 -3.13
CA LEU A 18 -1.94 -36.98 -2.14
C LEU A 18 -1.29 -36.09 -1.07
N CYS A 19 -0.15 -36.49 -0.51
CA CYS A 19 0.59 -35.70 0.45
C CYS A 19 1.02 -34.35 -0.14
N LEU A 20 1.53 -34.33 -1.38
CA LEU A 20 1.95 -33.11 -2.04
C LEU A 20 0.77 -32.17 -2.30
N LEU A 21 -0.36 -32.71 -2.77
CA LEU A 21 -1.59 -31.94 -2.96
C LEU A 21 -2.13 -31.38 -1.65
N ALA A 22 -2.20 -32.20 -0.60
CA ALA A 22 -2.64 -31.76 0.73
C ALA A 22 -1.73 -30.67 1.30
N TRP A 23 -0.41 -30.80 1.13
CA TRP A 23 0.56 -29.81 1.56
C TRP A 23 0.41 -28.48 0.78
N LEU A 24 0.23 -28.55 -0.54
CA LEU A 24 -0.03 -27.37 -1.36
C LEU A 24 -1.35 -26.70 -0.98
N LEU A 25 -2.43 -27.46 -0.81
CA LEU A 25 -3.72 -26.94 -0.37
C LEU A 25 -3.56 -26.21 0.96
N TYR A 26 -2.92 -26.84 1.94
CA TYR A 26 -2.68 -26.26 3.25
C TYR A 26 -1.86 -24.96 3.16
N ARG A 27 -0.79 -24.97 2.37
CA ARG A 27 0.10 -23.81 2.19
C ARG A 27 -0.64 -22.64 1.51
N VAL A 28 -1.39 -22.92 0.45
CA VAL A 28 -2.17 -21.92 -0.27
C VAL A 28 -3.29 -21.39 0.62
N PHE A 29 -4.01 -22.26 1.32
CA PHE A 29 -5.10 -21.88 2.21
C PHE A 29 -4.62 -20.98 3.35
N ARG A 30 -3.47 -21.29 3.97
CA ARG A 30 -2.85 -20.40 4.97
C ARG A 30 -2.51 -19.02 4.40
N LYS A 31 -1.90 -18.97 3.21
CA LYS A 31 -1.57 -17.70 2.56
C LYS A 31 -2.83 -16.92 2.15
N ALA A 32 -3.83 -17.61 1.65
CA ALA A 32 -5.10 -17.03 1.22
C ALA A 32 -5.86 -16.44 2.41
N LYS A 33 -5.88 -17.10 3.57
CA LYS A 33 -6.46 -16.53 4.79
C LYS A 33 -5.77 -15.23 5.21
N VAL A 34 -4.44 -15.21 5.23
CA VAL A 34 -3.68 -13.98 5.55
C VAL A 34 -3.98 -12.87 4.55
N ALA A 35 -4.07 -13.19 3.26
CA ALA A 35 -4.44 -12.22 2.22
C ALA A 35 -5.89 -11.74 2.35
N LEU A 36 -6.80 -12.62 2.76
CA LEU A 36 -8.22 -12.30 2.96
C LEU A 36 -8.44 -11.45 4.22
N ASP A 37 -7.73 -11.75 5.31
CA ASP A 37 -7.74 -10.93 6.52
C ASP A 37 -7.18 -9.53 6.23
N ALA A 38 -6.11 -9.44 5.42
CA ALA A 38 -5.61 -8.17 4.92
C ALA A 38 -6.66 -7.47 4.04
N ALA A 39 -7.32 -8.18 3.11
CA ALA A 39 -8.38 -7.59 2.29
C ALA A 39 -9.57 -7.08 3.13
N GLY A 40 -9.96 -7.77 4.20
CA GLY A 40 -11.01 -7.33 5.12
C GLY A 40 -10.61 -6.08 5.92
N GLN A 41 -9.33 -5.95 6.31
CA GLN A 41 -8.81 -4.71 6.91
C GLN A 41 -8.84 -3.55 5.90
N TRP A 42 -8.58 -3.82 4.63
CA TRP A 42 -8.66 -2.82 3.57
C TRP A 42 -10.10 -2.41 3.29
N GLU A 43 -11.04 -3.35 3.29
CA GLU A 43 -12.48 -3.06 3.20
C GLU A 43 -12.96 -2.22 4.38
N ALA A 44 -12.57 -2.56 5.61
CA ALA A 44 -12.89 -1.76 6.79
C ALA A 44 -12.29 -0.34 6.71
N THR A 45 -11.07 -0.21 6.19
CA THR A 45 -10.41 1.09 5.98
C THR A 45 -11.10 1.89 4.87
N ILE A 46 -11.45 1.26 3.76
CA ILE A 46 -12.14 1.90 2.63
C ILE A 46 -13.55 2.31 3.04
N THR A 47 -14.28 1.46 3.78
CA THR A 47 -15.62 1.76 4.28
C THR A 47 -15.58 2.84 5.36
N GLY A 48 -14.54 2.86 6.20
CA GLY A 48 -14.28 3.97 7.12
C GLY A 48 -14.00 5.28 6.40
N VAL A 49 -13.14 5.27 5.38
CA VAL A 49 -12.81 6.45 4.56
C VAL A 49 -13.99 6.90 3.69
N LEU A 50 -14.80 5.98 3.17
CA LEU A 50 -16.02 6.28 2.40
C LEU A 50 -17.15 6.75 3.30
N GLY A 51 -17.31 6.16 4.49
CA GLY A 51 -18.25 6.59 5.53
C GLY A 51 -17.93 8.00 6.04
N GLU A 52 -16.64 8.30 6.21
CA GLU A 52 -16.15 9.65 6.49
C GLU A 52 -16.30 10.58 5.26
N ALA A 53 -16.11 10.08 4.03
CA ALA A 53 -16.27 10.85 2.80
C ALA A 53 -17.74 11.12 2.41
N SER A 54 -18.69 10.35 2.95
CA SER A 54 -20.13 10.68 2.89
C SER A 54 -20.49 11.90 3.74
N TYR A 55 -19.61 12.34 4.65
CA TYR A 55 -19.58 13.72 5.11
C TYR A 55 -18.92 14.57 4.04
N VAL A 56 -19.70 14.92 3.01
CA VAL A 56 -19.45 16.06 2.10
C VAL A 56 -17.97 16.18 1.71
N ARG A 57 -17.41 15.24 0.93
CA ARG A 57 -16.24 15.59 0.13
C ARG A 57 -16.68 16.72 -0.80
N PRO A 58 -16.20 17.97 -0.64
CA PRO A 58 -16.46 18.98 -1.65
C PRO A 58 -15.90 18.42 -2.94
N LEU A 59 -16.73 18.34 -4.00
CA LEU A 59 -16.20 18.06 -5.33
C LEU A 59 -14.97 18.96 -5.50
N GLU A 60 -13.85 18.35 -5.86
CA GLU A 60 -12.61 19.06 -6.14
C GLU A 60 -12.98 20.25 -7.01
N SER A 61 -12.86 21.46 -6.44
CA SER A 61 -13.45 22.68 -7.00
C SER A 61 -13.09 22.74 -8.48
N ALA A 62 -14.10 22.89 -9.34
CA ALA A 62 -13.91 22.97 -10.79
C ALA A 62 -12.66 23.82 -11.07
N SER A 63 -11.63 23.18 -11.63
CA SER A 63 -10.33 23.82 -11.81
C SER A 63 -10.55 25.13 -12.56
N GLU A 64 -10.30 26.27 -11.89
CA GLU A 64 -10.52 27.58 -12.50
C GLU A 64 -9.76 27.63 -13.83
N PRO A 65 -10.40 28.05 -14.94
CA PRO A 65 -9.72 28.17 -16.22
C PRO A 65 -8.56 29.16 -16.08
N ALA A 66 -7.34 28.62 -16.13
CA ALA A 66 -6.09 29.35 -15.92
C ALA A 66 -5.88 30.51 -16.92
N ILE A 67 -6.63 30.51 -18.02
CA ILE A 67 -6.56 31.51 -19.09
C ILE A 67 -6.97 32.90 -18.60
N PHE A 68 -7.87 33.00 -17.61
CA PHE A 68 -8.37 34.29 -17.10
C PHE A 68 -7.72 34.73 -15.77
N THR A 69 -6.72 33.98 -15.28
CA THR A 69 -6.05 34.33 -14.01
C THR A 69 -4.97 35.39 -14.27
N PRO A 70 -4.90 36.49 -13.50
CA PRO A 70 -3.81 37.45 -13.62
C PRO A 70 -2.46 36.77 -13.31
N VAL A 71 -1.43 37.12 -14.09
CA VAL A 71 -0.10 36.48 -14.04
C VAL A 71 0.49 36.46 -12.62
N THR A 72 0.29 37.53 -11.86
CA THR A 72 0.76 37.64 -10.47
C THR A 72 0.11 36.59 -9.57
N ALA A 73 -1.21 36.38 -9.69
CA ALA A 73 -1.94 35.37 -8.93
C ALA A 73 -1.58 33.93 -9.38
N ALA A 74 -1.35 33.71 -10.66
CA ALA A 74 -0.87 32.42 -11.16
C ALA A 74 0.54 32.11 -10.62
N TYR A 75 1.43 33.10 -10.60
CA TYR A 75 2.79 32.96 -10.08
C TYR A 75 2.80 32.66 -8.58
N THR A 76 1.99 33.36 -7.78
CA THR A 76 1.92 33.09 -6.33
C THR A 76 1.38 31.69 -6.05
N ARG A 77 0.32 31.26 -6.75
CA ARG A 77 -0.19 29.88 -6.67
C ARG A 77 0.88 28.85 -7.06
N TYR A 78 1.65 29.11 -8.11
CA TYR A 78 2.75 28.24 -8.52
C TYR A 78 3.84 28.12 -7.44
N VAL A 79 4.30 29.25 -6.89
CA VAL A 79 5.35 29.27 -5.85
C VAL A 79 4.86 28.55 -4.59
N GLN A 80 3.61 28.81 -4.16
CA GLN A 80 3.00 28.10 -3.04
C GLN A 80 2.94 26.59 -3.30
N GLY A 81 2.48 26.18 -4.48
CA GLY A 81 2.43 24.77 -4.89
C GLY A 81 3.80 24.11 -5.01
N LYS A 82 4.85 24.85 -5.37
CA LYS A 82 6.23 24.35 -5.38
C LYS A 82 6.74 24.12 -3.95
N ASN A 83 6.45 25.05 -3.05
CA ASN A 83 6.83 24.96 -1.65
C ASN A 83 6.13 23.79 -0.95
N THR A 84 4.82 23.62 -1.15
CA THR A 84 4.07 22.48 -0.57
C THR A 84 4.64 21.14 -1.02
N ARG A 85 4.87 20.95 -2.32
CA ARG A 85 5.48 19.71 -2.85
C ARG A 85 6.89 19.47 -2.30
N THR A 86 7.65 20.52 -2.02
CA THR A 86 8.99 20.39 -1.44
C THR A 86 8.92 19.94 0.01
N LEU A 87 8.02 20.53 0.79
CA LEU A 87 7.76 20.16 2.18
C LEU A 87 7.19 18.75 2.31
N ASP A 88 6.27 18.35 1.44
CA ASP A 88 5.71 17.00 1.44
C ASP A 88 6.78 15.93 1.20
N ARG A 89 7.73 16.20 0.28
CA ARG A 89 8.87 15.30 0.08
C ARG A 89 9.78 15.24 1.30
N ALA A 90 10.06 16.38 1.94
CA ALA A 90 10.85 16.42 3.17
C ALA A 90 10.16 15.63 4.29
N ARG A 91 8.84 15.81 4.47
CA ARG A 91 8.03 15.09 5.45
C ARG A 91 8.06 13.58 5.22
N ARG A 92 7.89 13.12 3.97
CA ARG A 92 7.97 11.68 3.62
C ARG A 92 9.35 11.08 3.94
N ARG A 93 10.44 11.84 3.75
CA ARG A 93 11.79 11.39 4.11
C ARG A 93 11.97 11.32 5.62
N TYR A 94 11.49 12.32 6.34
CA TYR A 94 11.51 12.36 7.80
C TYR A 94 10.78 11.14 8.39
N THR A 95 9.51 10.93 8.01
CA THR A 95 8.69 9.82 8.51
C THR A 95 9.33 8.47 8.23
N ARG A 96 9.82 8.25 7.01
CA ARG A 96 10.50 7.00 6.65
C ARG A 96 11.75 6.75 7.50
N ARG A 97 12.54 7.79 7.79
CA ARG A 97 13.75 7.65 8.62
C ARG A 97 13.42 7.42 10.09
N ASP A 98 12.33 8.05 10.55
CA ASP A 98 11.84 7.92 11.92
C ASP A 98 11.38 6.48 12.20
N GLU A 99 10.60 5.90 11.28
CA GLU A 99 10.17 4.50 11.31
C GLU A 99 11.34 3.50 11.31
N LEU A 100 12.46 3.86 10.67
CA LEU A 100 13.67 3.04 10.58
C LEU A 100 14.67 3.33 11.71
N GLY A 101 14.37 4.25 12.64
CA GLY A 101 15.28 4.66 13.71
C GLY A 101 16.58 5.30 13.23
N GLN A 102 16.59 5.88 12.02
CA GLN A 102 17.78 6.46 11.41
C GLN A 102 17.99 7.93 11.83
N PRO A 103 19.25 8.41 11.90
CA PRO A 103 19.53 9.81 12.15
C PRO A 103 18.86 10.74 11.12
N GLN A 104 18.20 11.78 11.64
CA GLN A 104 17.49 12.76 10.83
C GLN A 104 18.44 13.80 10.22
N LEU A 105 18.09 14.30 9.03
CA LEU A 105 18.84 15.39 8.40
C LEU A 105 18.43 16.73 9.01
N VAL A 106 19.40 17.48 9.56
CA VAL A 106 19.16 18.83 10.11
C VAL A 106 18.47 19.75 9.11
N GLY A 107 18.80 19.63 7.81
CA GLY A 107 18.18 20.42 6.76
C GLY A 107 16.70 20.09 6.51
N ASP A 108 16.25 18.86 6.83
CA ASP A 108 14.82 18.52 6.76
C ASP A 108 14.09 19.01 8.02
N LEU A 109 14.74 18.98 9.19
CA LEU A 109 14.20 19.55 10.44
C LEU A 109 13.96 21.06 10.31
N LYS A 110 14.94 21.81 9.80
CA LYS A 110 14.82 23.26 9.58
C LYS A 110 13.67 23.60 8.63
N ARG A 111 13.56 22.86 7.51
CA ARG A 111 12.46 23.07 6.54
C ARG A 111 11.08 22.78 7.12
N LEU A 112 10.97 21.83 8.05
CA LEU A 112 9.72 21.53 8.73
C LEU A 112 9.39 22.55 9.84
N GLN A 113 10.41 23.17 10.43
CA GLN A 113 10.28 24.18 11.48
C GLN A 113 9.96 25.60 10.93
N GLU A 114 10.33 25.90 9.68
CA GLU A 114 10.07 27.18 9.01
C GLU A 114 8.59 27.39 8.58
N ARG A 115 7.65 26.62 9.13
CA ARG A 115 6.19 26.75 8.92
C ARG A 115 5.45 26.74 10.25
#